data_AF-A0A1B7XDK3-F1
#
_entry.id   AF-A0A1B7XDK3-F1
#
_cell.length_a   1.000
_cell.length_b   1.000
_cell.length_c   1.000
_cell.angle_alpha   90.00
_cell.angle_beta   90.00
_cell.angle_gamma   90.00
#
_symmetry.space_group_name_H-M   'P 1'
#
loop_
_entity.id
_entity.type
_entity.pdbx_description
1 polymer ?
#
loop_
_entity_poly.entity_id
_entity_poly.type
_entity_poly.pdbx_seq_one_letter_code
_entity_poly.pdbx_strand_id
1 'polypeptide(L)'
;MSRLKIVLLIMVTFIFACNAYASDEEMYRPPTFSIEPCIIGEFPFFDRQVEVFGIPIFADPQVPDDKLLHAANVMAQYLDNNEDGKIDNPFVIEAMHESKAFLFMWSNEDIIKKTTTALEKSSVKLKAQDLGSNETKPEWHTSGHLGEFDAALEEIWHLITGAGYSIAYPEAFSEGSGSTLTKAMDRARGGHFTEIPSGYPASAWYTYDDTTCDYNCMAIEYIYWGMSSILGAQAKRAGEITAEWKLYKKTDVQKQDPTLFDLLTTEKYVFPKKLPDGNYRGFIHKK
;
A
#
# COMPACT_ATOMS: atom_id res chain seq x y z
N MET A 1 -49.20 -60.75 27.88
CA MET A 1 -47.76 -60.96 28.13
C MET A 1 -47.01 -60.76 26.82
N SER A 2 -46.35 -59.62 26.65
CA SER A 2 -45.16 -59.48 25.80
C SER A 2 -44.56 -58.12 26.14
N ARG A 3 -43.39 -58.13 26.78
CA ARG A 3 -42.61 -56.95 27.13
C ARG A 3 -41.80 -56.55 25.91
N LEU A 4 -42.00 -55.35 25.37
CA LEU A 4 -41.07 -54.78 24.39
C LEU A 4 -40.26 -53.67 25.06
N LYS A 5 -38.94 -53.87 25.04
CA LYS A 5 -37.92 -53.09 25.71
C LYS A 5 -37.72 -51.75 25.00
N ILE A 6 -37.84 -50.66 25.75
CA ILE A 6 -37.46 -49.31 25.33
C ILE A 6 -35.93 -49.27 25.31
N VAL A 7 -35.33 -49.03 24.14
CA VAL A 7 -33.92 -48.68 24.00
C VAL A 7 -33.83 -47.15 24.07
N LEU A 8 -33.30 -46.66 25.18
CA LEU A 8 -33.03 -45.24 25.40
C LEU A 8 -31.69 -44.89 24.74
N LEU A 9 -31.72 -44.17 23.62
CA LEU A 9 -30.54 -43.62 22.97
C LEU A 9 -30.18 -42.29 23.66
N ILE A 10 -29.13 -42.30 24.49
CA ILE A 10 -28.62 -41.07 25.12
C ILE A 10 -27.72 -40.36 24.09
N MET A 11 -28.25 -39.32 23.47
CA MET A 11 -27.47 -38.36 22.68
C MET A 11 -26.89 -37.32 23.66
N VAL A 12 -25.58 -37.39 23.94
CA VAL A 12 -24.87 -36.33 24.69
C VAL A 12 -24.56 -35.21 23.70
N THR A 13 -25.33 -34.13 23.78
CA THR A 13 -25.06 -32.87 23.08
C THR A 13 -24.13 -32.03 23.95
N PHE A 14 -22.92 -31.74 23.46
CA PHE A 14 -22.06 -30.73 24.06
C PHE A 14 -22.58 -29.34 23.68
N ILE A 15 -23.17 -28.65 24.65
CA ILE A 15 -23.53 -27.23 24.53
C ILE A 15 -22.30 -26.43 24.98
N PHE A 16 -21.62 -25.77 24.04
CA PHE A 16 -20.72 -24.67 24.36
C PHE A 16 -21.56 -23.41 24.57
N ALA A 17 -21.71 -22.99 25.82
CA ALA A 17 -22.26 -21.69 26.15
C ALA A 17 -21.09 -20.69 26.29
N CYS A 18 -20.94 -19.79 25.33
CA CYS A 18 -20.18 -18.57 25.52
C CYS A 18 -21.20 -17.47 25.84
N ASN A 19 -21.31 -17.09 27.11
CA ASN A 19 -22.15 -15.97 27.51
C ASN A 19 -21.44 -14.67 27.11
N ALA A 20 -21.92 -14.03 26.04
CA ALA A 20 -21.64 -12.63 25.78
C ALA A 20 -22.69 -11.79 26.53
N TYR A 21 -22.23 -11.01 27.52
CA TYR A 21 -23.03 -9.91 28.04
C TYR A 21 -23.02 -8.81 26.99
N ALA A 22 -24.16 -8.58 26.33
CA ALA A 22 -24.37 -7.41 25.50
C ALA A 22 -24.52 -6.19 26.42
N SER A 23 -23.54 -5.29 26.38
CA SER A 23 -23.74 -3.89 26.74
C SER A 23 -24.00 -3.13 25.45
N ASP A 24 -25.25 -2.69 25.28
CA ASP A 24 -25.70 -1.84 24.19
C ASP A 24 -25.02 -0.47 24.26
N GLU A 25 -24.01 -0.28 23.41
CA GLU A 25 -23.71 0.98 22.73
C GLU A 25 -22.86 0.61 21.49
N GLU A 26 -23.52 0.15 20.41
CA GLU A 26 -22.87 -0.04 19.11
C GLU A 26 -22.49 1.32 18.53
N MET A 27 -21.29 1.76 18.89
CA MET A 27 -20.54 2.77 18.15
C MET A 27 -20.34 2.25 16.72
N TYR A 28 -20.87 2.97 15.73
CA TYR A 28 -20.62 2.71 14.31
C TYR A 28 -19.10 2.56 14.06
N ARG A 29 -18.63 1.34 13.83
CA ARG A 29 -17.28 1.06 13.31
C ARG A 29 -17.48 0.35 11.98
N PRO A 30 -17.23 1.00 10.82
CA PRO A 30 -17.28 0.33 9.52
C PRO A 30 -16.35 -0.89 9.56
N PRO A 31 -16.64 -1.94 8.78
CA PRO A 31 -15.93 -3.20 8.92
C PRO A 31 -14.45 -2.99 8.69
N THR A 32 -13.71 -3.29 9.74
CA THR A 32 -12.29 -3.55 9.69
C THR A 32 -12.07 -4.84 8.93
N PHE A 33 -11.06 -4.85 8.06
CA PHE A 33 -10.47 -6.08 7.55
C PHE A 33 -10.27 -7.09 8.69
N SER A 34 -10.40 -8.38 8.39
CA SER A 34 -10.14 -9.43 9.37
C SER A 34 -8.68 -9.85 9.30
N ILE A 35 -8.01 -9.86 10.45
CA ILE A 35 -6.67 -10.42 10.60
C ILE A 35 -6.82 -11.93 10.73
N GLU A 36 -6.21 -12.66 9.80
CA GLU A 36 -6.27 -14.11 9.76
C GLU A 36 -4.88 -14.71 10.02
N PRO A 37 -4.77 -15.80 10.78
CA PRO A 37 -3.51 -16.54 10.88
C PRO A 37 -3.01 -16.97 9.50
N CYS A 38 -1.70 -16.89 9.28
CA CYS A 38 -1.08 -17.29 8.03
C CYS A 38 0.23 -18.03 8.28
N ILE A 39 0.44 -19.15 7.59
CA ILE A 39 1.73 -19.85 7.57
C ILE A 39 2.07 -20.07 6.10
N ILE A 40 3.09 -19.37 5.63
CA ILE A 40 3.57 -19.45 4.25
C ILE A 40 4.89 -20.19 4.28
N GLY A 41 4.98 -21.33 3.62
CA GLY A 41 6.20 -22.14 3.64
C GLY A 41 7.45 -21.39 3.17
N GLU A 42 7.29 -20.48 2.20
CA GLU A 42 8.36 -19.62 1.69
C GLU A 42 8.74 -18.48 2.65
N PHE A 43 7.80 -18.04 3.51
CA PHE A 43 7.97 -16.94 4.45
C PHE A 43 7.53 -17.35 5.87
N PRO A 44 8.27 -18.27 6.53
CA PRO A 44 7.84 -18.88 7.81
C PRO A 44 7.94 -17.92 9.01
N PHE A 45 8.35 -16.67 8.80
CA PHE A 45 8.49 -15.63 9.81
C PHE A 45 7.31 -14.65 9.84
N PHE A 46 6.33 -14.81 8.96
CA PHE A 46 5.02 -14.19 9.08
C PHE A 46 4.04 -15.16 9.74
N ASP A 47 3.18 -14.67 10.63
CA ASP A 47 2.22 -15.49 11.38
C ASP A 47 0.75 -15.12 11.12
N ARG A 48 0.51 -13.97 10.48
CA ARG A 48 -0.81 -13.45 10.16
C ARG A 48 -0.81 -12.62 8.89
N GLN A 49 -2.01 -12.43 8.36
CA GLN A 49 -2.25 -11.62 7.19
C GLN A 49 -3.57 -10.86 7.26
N VAL A 50 -3.68 -9.86 6.40
CA VAL A 50 -4.95 -9.26 5.97
C VAL A 50 -5.00 -9.33 4.44
N GLU A 51 -6.16 -9.63 3.86
CA GLU A 51 -6.34 -9.59 2.41
C GLU A 51 -7.16 -8.37 1.98
N VAL A 52 -6.64 -7.60 1.02
CA VAL A 52 -7.29 -6.44 0.41
C VAL A 52 -7.52 -6.71 -1.07
N PHE A 53 -8.76 -6.97 -1.46
CA PHE A 53 -9.12 -7.25 -2.87
C PHE A 53 -8.25 -8.36 -3.52
N GLY A 54 -7.90 -9.41 -2.78
CA GLY A 54 -7.02 -10.49 -3.25
C GLY A 54 -5.52 -10.17 -3.18
N ILE A 55 -5.12 -9.03 -2.64
CA ILE A 55 -3.72 -8.67 -2.37
C ILE A 55 -3.43 -8.93 -0.88
N PRO A 56 -2.54 -9.87 -0.54
CA PRO A 56 -2.22 -10.13 0.85
C PRO A 56 -1.24 -9.09 1.42
N ILE A 57 -1.45 -8.78 2.70
CA ILE A 57 -0.54 -8.03 3.56
C ILE A 57 -0.09 -8.97 4.67
N PHE A 58 1.15 -9.44 4.60
CA PHE A 58 1.72 -10.31 5.62
C PHE A 58 2.33 -9.49 6.76
N ALA A 59 2.31 -10.01 7.98
CA ALA A 59 2.92 -9.33 9.12
C ALA A 59 3.73 -10.31 9.97
N ASP A 60 4.87 -9.83 10.48
CA ASP A 60 5.60 -10.57 11.49
C ASP A 60 4.89 -10.48 12.87
N PRO A 61 5.20 -11.39 13.81
CA PRO A 61 4.51 -11.47 15.10
C PRO A 61 4.44 -10.17 15.91
N GLN A 62 5.44 -9.29 15.76
CA GLN A 62 5.62 -8.08 16.57
C GLN A 62 5.01 -6.82 15.93
N VAL A 63 4.46 -6.90 14.71
CA VAL A 63 3.74 -5.78 14.09
C VAL A 63 2.40 -5.57 14.80
N PRO A 64 2.11 -4.40 15.40
CA PRO A 64 0.81 -4.16 16.04
C PRO A 64 -0.37 -4.30 15.06
N ASP A 65 -1.46 -4.91 15.53
CA ASP A 65 -2.65 -5.18 14.70
C ASP A 65 -3.29 -3.90 14.14
N ASP A 66 -3.27 -2.80 14.90
CA ASP A 66 -3.78 -1.50 14.44
C ASP A 66 -3.00 -0.95 13.25
N LYS A 67 -1.68 -1.19 13.19
CA LYS A 67 -0.84 -0.79 12.06
C LYS A 67 -1.06 -1.67 10.84
N LEU A 68 -1.25 -2.98 11.05
CA LEU A 68 -1.63 -3.90 9.98
C LEU A 68 -2.98 -3.53 9.36
N LEU A 69 -3.97 -3.24 10.19
CA LEU A 69 -5.28 -2.79 9.73
C LEU A 69 -5.20 -1.43 9.06
N HIS A 70 -4.38 -0.50 9.55
CA HIS A 70 -4.17 0.80 8.91
C HIS A 70 -3.61 0.64 7.50
N ALA A 71 -2.56 -0.18 7.31
CA ALA A 71 -2.02 -0.48 5.99
C ALA A 71 -3.10 -1.08 5.05
N ALA A 72 -3.92 -1.99 5.56
CA ALA A 72 -5.02 -2.57 4.77
C ALA A 72 -6.04 -1.51 4.33
N ASN A 73 -6.42 -0.59 5.22
CA ASN A 73 -7.33 0.51 4.89
C ASN A 73 -6.73 1.46 3.85
N VAL A 74 -5.46 1.84 4.00
CA VAL A 74 -4.76 2.71 3.03
C VAL A 74 -4.71 2.05 1.65
N MET A 75 -4.38 0.76 1.57
CA MET A 75 -4.40 0.01 0.31
C MET A 75 -5.79 -0.01 -0.32
N ALA A 76 -6.83 -0.25 0.48
CA ALA A 76 -8.20 -0.25 0.01
C ALA A 76 -8.61 1.12 -0.56
N GLN A 77 -8.25 2.21 0.11
CA GLN A 77 -8.54 3.58 -0.33
C GLN A 77 -7.74 4.02 -1.57
N TYR A 78 -6.60 3.39 -1.85
CA TYR A 78 -5.91 3.61 -3.13
C TYR A 78 -6.56 2.84 -4.28
N LEU A 79 -7.05 1.62 -4.02
CA LEU A 79 -7.64 0.75 -5.05
C LEU A 79 -9.14 1.05 -5.31
N ASP A 80 -9.85 1.54 -4.30
CA ASP A 80 -11.21 2.06 -4.34
C ASP A 80 -11.24 3.40 -3.59
N ASN A 81 -10.87 4.46 -4.30
CA ASN A 81 -10.73 5.81 -3.75
C ASN A 81 -12.06 6.53 -3.53
N ASN A 82 -13.11 6.05 -4.17
CA ASN A 82 -14.46 6.54 -3.97
C ASN A 82 -15.15 5.88 -2.75
N GLU A 83 -14.61 4.76 -2.28
CA GLU A 83 -15.04 3.95 -1.14
C GLU A 83 -16.46 3.39 -1.29
N ASP A 84 -16.82 2.89 -2.48
CA ASP A 84 -18.13 2.26 -2.75
C ASP A 84 -18.12 0.72 -2.69
N GLY A 85 -16.97 0.13 -2.33
CA GLY A 85 -16.79 -1.31 -2.23
C GLY A 85 -16.33 -1.95 -3.55
N LYS A 86 -16.01 -1.15 -4.58
CA LYS A 86 -15.57 -1.64 -5.89
C LYS A 86 -14.27 -0.98 -6.30
N ILE A 87 -13.37 -1.81 -6.83
CA ILE A 87 -12.08 -1.37 -7.34
C ILE A 87 -12.29 -0.41 -8.51
N ASP A 88 -11.63 0.75 -8.45
CA ASP A 88 -11.76 1.84 -9.42
C ASP A 88 -11.12 1.49 -10.77
N ASN A 89 -9.99 0.75 -10.75
CA ASN A 89 -9.23 0.39 -11.96
C ASN A 89 -9.02 -1.14 -12.07
N PRO A 90 -9.88 -1.86 -12.82
CA PRO A 90 -9.80 -3.32 -12.93
C PRO A 90 -8.51 -3.84 -13.60
N PHE A 91 -7.92 -3.07 -14.53
CA PHE A 91 -6.67 -3.48 -15.18
C PHE A 91 -5.48 -3.43 -14.22
N VAL A 92 -5.49 -2.48 -13.28
CA VAL A 92 -4.43 -2.34 -12.27
C VAL A 92 -4.48 -3.51 -11.29
N ILE A 93 -5.66 -3.87 -10.78
CA ILE A 93 -5.77 -5.01 -9.86
C ILE A 93 -5.46 -6.34 -10.55
N GLU A 94 -5.89 -6.53 -11.80
CA GLU A 94 -5.56 -7.75 -12.58
C GLU A 94 -4.04 -7.90 -12.73
N ALA A 95 -3.34 -6.82 -13.09
CA ALA A 95 -1.88 -6.81 -13.16
C ALA A 95 -1.20 -7.11 -11.81
N MET A 96 -1.74 -6.60 -10.69
CA MET A 96 -1.25 -6.91 -9.35
C MET A 96 -1.45 -8.40 -9.01
N HIS A 97 -2.59 -9.00 -9.38
CA HIS A 97 -2.83 -10.43 -9.20
C HIS A 97 -1.89 -11.29 -10.05
N GLU A 98 -1.71 -10.94 -11.33
CA GLU A 98 -0.83 -11.67 -12.26
C GLU A 98 0.63 -11.64 -11.82
N SER A 99 1.08 -10.51 -11.27
CA SER A 99 2.42 -10.35 -10.71
C SER A 99 2.59 -10.91 -9.30
N LYS A 100 1.51 -11.49 -8.74
CA LYS A 100 1.46 -12.05 -7.39
C LYS A 100 1.96 -11.03 -6.36
N ALA A 101 1.42 -9.83 -6.48
CA ALA A 101 1.78 -8.70 -5.64
C ALA A 101 1.41 -8.96 -4.18
N PHE A 102 2.27 -8.57 -3.25
CA PHE A 102 1.96 -8.57 -1.83
C PHE A 102 2.73 -7.48 -1.08
N LEU A 103 2.15 -7.00 0.03
CA LEU A 103 2.84 -6.16 0.99
C LEU A 103 3.30 -7.04 2.15
N PHE A 104 4.44 -6.72 2.77
CA PHE A 104 4.81 -7.33 4.04
C PHE A 104 5.26 -6.31 5.06
N MET A 105 4.70 -6.40 6.26
CA MET A 105 5.01 -5.53 7.37
C MET A 105 6.03 -6.17 8.31
N TRP A 106 6.99 -5.36 8.73
CA TRP A 106 8.09 -5.81 9.58
C TRP A 106 8.21 -4.93 10.83
N SER A 107 8.57 -5.58 11.94
CA SER A 107 8.90 -4.94 13.22
C SER A 107 10.38 -4.59 13.32
N ASN A 108 11.22 -5.25 12.52
CA ASN A 108 12.66 -5.03 12.46
C ASN A 108 13.22 -5.43 11.07
N GLU A 109 14.32 -4.80 10.67
CA GLU A 109 14.92 -4.93 9.34
C GLU A 109 15.45 -6.35 9.02
N ASP A 110 15.68 -7.22 10.01
CA ASP A 110 16.10 -8.61 9.74
C ASP A 110 15.01 -9.39 8.98
N ILE A 111 13.74 -9.01 9.14
CA ILE A 111 12.62 -9.56 8.35
C ILE A 111 12.73 -9.16 6.88
N ILE A 112 13.14 -7.92 6.57
CA ILE A 112 13.38 -7.48 5.18
C ILE A 112 14.44 -8.39 4.56
N LYS A 113 15.59 -8.53 5.22
CA LYS A 113 16.70 -9.36 4.73
C LYS A 113 16.28 -10.82 4.49
N LYS A 114 15.53 -11.42 5.43
CA LYS A 114 15.00 -12.78 5.30
C LYS A 114 14.04 -12.90 4.12
N THR A 115 13.16 -11.92 3.94
CA THR A 115 12.18 -11.87 2.84
C THR A 115 12.89 -11.73 1.51
N THR A 116 13.81 -10.78 1.36
CA THR A 116 14.62 -10.61 0.14
C THR A 116 15.38 -11.89 -0.20
N THR A 117 16.02 -12.52 0.78
CA THR A 117 16.73 -13.80 0.57
C THR A 117 15.78 -14.93 0.10
N ALA A 118 14.56 -14.96 0.62
CA ALA A 118 13.55 -15.94 0.21
C ALA A 118 13.04 -15.67 -1.22
N LEU A 119 12.79 -14.40 -1.54
CA LEU A 119 12.38 -13.94 -2.87
C LEU A 119 13.43 -14.26 -3.94
N GLU A 120 14.71 -13.99 -3.67
CA GLU A 120 15.82 -14.32 -4.58
C GLU A 120 15.94 -15.82 -4.87
N LYS A 121 15.50 -16.68 -3.94
CA LYS A 121 15.50 -18.14 -4.09
C LYS A 121 14.23 -18.67 -4.73
N SER A 122 13.17 -17.86 -4.82
CA SER A 122 11.90 -18.29 -5.38
C SER A 122 12.04 -18.52 -6.88
N SER A 123 11.46 -19.62 -7.37
CA SER A 123 11.34 -19.89 -8.80
C SER A 123 10.18 -19.11 -9.45
N VAL A 124 9.36 -18.46 -8.61
CA VAL A 124 8.23 -17.65 -9.02
C VAL A 124 8.63 -16.18 -8.91
N LYS A 125 8.38 -15.41 -9.97
CA LYS A 125 8.51 -13.95 -9.90
C LYS A 125 7.36 -13.40 -9.06
N LEU A 126 7.69 -12.85 -7.90
CA LEU A 126 6.76 -12.17 -6.99
C LEU A 126 7.08 -10.67 -7.01
N LYS A 127 6.06 -9.83 -6.80
CA LYS A 127 6.22 -8.39 -6.58
C LYS A 127 5.92 -8.10 -5.11
N ALA A 128 6.95 -7.88 -4.31
CA ALA A 128 6.83 -7.59 -2.90
C ALA A 128 7.18 -6.13 -2.63
N GLN A 129 6.52 -5.54 -1.64
CA GLN A 129 6.91 -4.25 -1.06
C GLN A 129 6.91 -4.39 0.46
N ASP A 130 7.91 -3.79 1.11
CA ASP A 130 8.01 -3.80 2.56
C ASP A 130 7.38 -2.54 3.17
N LEU A 131 6.95 -2.64 4.44
CA LEU A 131 6.45 -1.49 5.21
C LEU A 131 6.79 -1.68 6.69
N GLY A 132 7.56 -0.76 7.25
CA GLY A 132 7.95 -0.80 8.64
C GLY A 132 6.81 -0.46 9.60
N SER A 133 6.71 -1.25 10.66
CA SER A 133 5.81 -0.97 11.78
C SER A 133 6.16 0.35 12.45
N ASN A 134 7.44 0.71 12.55
CA ASN A 134 7.88 1.96 13.15
C ASN A 134 7.52 3.20 12.32
N GLU A 135 7.42 3.09 10.99
CA GLU A 135 7.13 4.19 10.05
C GLU A 135 5.66 4.26 9.61
N THR A 136 4.85 3.26 9.95
CA THR A 136 3.39 3.32 9.82
C THR A 136 2.81 4.20 10.94
N LYS A 137 2.23 5.35 10.60
CA LYS A 137 1.78 6.39 11.54
C LYS A 137 0.29 6.75 11.37
N PRO A 138 -0.65 5.89 11.81
CA PRO A 138 -2.08 6.22 11.74
C PRO A 138 -2.44 7.56 12.40
N GLU A 139 -1.71 7.93 13.47
CA GLU A 139 -1.91 9.17 14.20
C GLU A 139 -1.68 10.44 13.35
N TRP A 140 -0.85 10.36 12.30
CA TRP A 140 -0.54 11.48 11.41
C TRP A 140 -1.81 12.04 10.73
N HIS A 141 -2.76 11.16 10.39
CA HIS A 141 -4.04 11.54 9.79
C HIS A 141 -4.91 12.35 10.77
N THR A 142 -4.90 11.98 12.05
CA THR A 142 -5.70 12.63 13.09
C THR A 142 -5.05 13.88 13.69
N SER A 143 -3.73 14.05 13.54
CA SER A 143 -2.99 15.23 14.00
C SER A 143 -3.10 16.43 13.05
N GLY A 144 -3.88 16.29 11.97
CA GLY A 144 -3.92 17.25 10.88
C GLY A 144 -2.62 17.26 10.08
N HIS A 145 -2.02 16.08 9.86
CA HIS A 145 -0.78 15.89 9.08
C HIS A 145 0.44 16.57 9.70
N LEU A 146 0.58 16.43 11.02
CA LEU A 146 1.71 16.94 11.80
C LEU A 146 2.44 15.78 12.50
N GLY A 147 3.76 15.94 12.68
CA GLY A 147 4.62 14.90 13.25
C GLY A 147 5.27 14.03 12.19
N GLU A 148 5.73 12.84 12.59
CA GLU A 148 6.32 11.88 11.68
C GLU A 148 5.32 11.47 10.60
N PHE A 149 5.77 11.49 9.34
CA PHE A 149 4.97 11.13 8.19
C PHE A 149 4.57 9.65 8.23
N ASP A 150 3.38 9.34 7.72
CA ASP A 150 2.91 7.97 7.58
C ASP A 150 3.44 7.34 6.30
N ALA A 151 4.51 6.55 6.40
CA ALA A 151 5.15 5.88 5.27
C ALA A 151 4.23 4.85 4.60
N ALA A 152 3.12 4.43 5.24
CA ALA A 152 2.13 3.58 4.59
C ALA A 152 1.56 4.22 3.31
N LEU A 153 1.48 5.56 3.24
CA LEU A 153 1.05 6.26 2.02
C LEU A 153 2.02 6.09 0.85
N GLU A 154 3.30 5.88 1.13
CA GLU A 154 4.40 5.75 0.18
C GLU A 154 4.57 4.30 -0.24
N GLU A 155 4.79 3.39 0.71
CA GLU A 155 5.11 2.00 0.40
C GLU A 155 3.94 1.28 -0.29
N ILE A 156 2.71 1.51 0.16
CA ILE A 156 1.55 0.92 -0.51
C ILE A 156 1.40 1.48 -1.93
N TRP A 157 1.77 2.75 -2.13
CA TRP A 157 1.76 3.37 -3.45
C TRP A 157 2.86 2.81 -4.36
N HIS A 158 4.05 2.53 -3.83
CA HIS A 158 5.13 1.84 -4.54
C HIS A 158 4.66 0.46 -5.04
N LEU A 159 3.97 -0.33 -4.20
CA LEU A 159 3.42 -1.61 -4.62
C LEU A 159 2.39 -1.47 -5.74
N ILE A 160 1.39 -0.60 -5.58
CA ILE A 160 0.30 -0.42 -6.55
C ILE A 160 0.84 0.10 -7.89
N THR A 161 1.80 1.01 -7.87
CA THR A 161 2.38 1.56 -9.10
C THR A 161 3.32 0.58 -9.79
N GLY A 162 4.21 -0.09 -9.05
CA GLY A 162 5.21 -1.00 -9.60
C GLY A 162 4.72 -2.42 -9.92
N ALA A 163 3.61 -2.86 -9.32
CA ALA A 163 2.99 -4.16 -9.60
C ALA A 163 1.66 -4.04 -10.38
N GLY A 164 1.04 -2.86 -10.38
CA GLY A 164 -0.21 -2.59 -11.08
C GLY A 164 -0.01 -1.70 -12.30
N TYR A 165 0.19 -0.40 -12.08
CA TYR A 165 0.24 0.59 -13.17
C TYR A 165 1.35 0.35 -14.20
N SER A 166 2.55 -0.02 -13.76
CA SER A 166 3.70 -0.24 -14.66
C SER A 166 3.50 -1.43 -15.60
N ILE A 167 2.67 -2.40 -15.20
CA ILE A 167 2.32 -3.59 -15.98
C ILE A 167 1.06 -3.35 -16.82
N ALA A 168 0.03 -2.74 -16.25
CA ALA A 168 -1.23 -2.47 -16.94
C ALA A 168 -1.09 -1.41 -18.06
N TYR A 169 -0.20 -0.43 -17.89
CA TYR A 169 0.00 0.66 -18.86
C TYR A 169 1.50 0.96 -19.07
N PRO A 170 2.27 0.05 -19.67
CA PRO A 170 3.73 0.16 -19.75
C PRO A 170 4.20 1.39 -20.54
N GLU A 171 3.48 1.80 -21.59
CA GLU A 171 3.82 3.03 -22.34
C GLU A 171 3.77 4.30 -21.47
N ALA A 172 2.95 4.29 -20.42
CA ALA A 172 2.77 5.41 -19.52
C ALA A 172 3.65 5.30 -18.28
N PHE A 173 3.72 4.13 -17.66
CA PHE A 173 4.25 3.93 -16.30
C PHE A 173 5.36 2.88 -16.19
N SER A 174 5.89 2.32 -17.28
CA SER A 174 7.06 1.43 -17.13
C SER A 174 8.20 2.20 -16.47
N GLU A 175 8.87 1.56 -15.51
CA GLU A 175 9.92 2.15 -14.68
C GLU A 175 11.23 2.35 -15.48
N GLY A 176 11.44 1.54 -16.51
CA GLY A 176 12.57 1.68 -17.43
C GLY A 176 12.41 2.84 -18.42
N SER A 177 13.54 3.28 -18.98
CA SER A 177 13.59 4.41 -19.92
C SER A 177 12.63 4.23 -21.11
N GLY A 178 11.77 5.22 -21.34
CA GLY A 178 10.96 5.35 -22.54
C GLY A 178 9.48 5.62 -22.29
N SER A 179 8.98 5.35 -21.08
CA SER A 179 7.60 5.67 -20.71
C SER A 179 7.37 7.17 -20.59
N THR A 180 6.11 7.57 -20.54
CA THR A 180 5.74 8.97 -20.29
C THR A 180 6.25 9.42 -18.92
N LEU A 181 6.14 8.55 -17.91
CA LEU A 181 6.63 8.81 -16.55
C LEU A 181 8.14 9.09 -16.54
N THR A 182 8.96 8.21 -17.12
CA THR A 182 10.41 8.35 -16.99
C THR A 182 10.97 9.49 -17.84
N LYS A 183 10.31 9.83 -18.96
CA LYS A 183 10.62 11.04 -19.73
C LYS A 183 10.34 12.32 -18.92
N ALA A 184 9.27 12.34 -18.13
CA ALA A 184 8.98 13.44 -17.22
C ALA A 184 10.01 13.49 -16.08
N MET A 185 10.38 12.32 -15.52
CA MET A 185 11.42 12.19 -14.51
C MET A 185 12.77 12.73 -14.99
N ASP A 186 13.23 12.36 -16.19
CA ASP A 186 14.49 12.84 -16.76
C ASP A 186 14.48 14.37 -16.87
N ARG A 187 13.35 14.97 -17.24
CA ARG A 187 13.19 16.42 -17.25
C ARG A 187 13.29 17.01 -15.83
N ALA A 188 12.65 16.37 -14.86
CA ALA A 188 12.66 16.78 -13.46
C ALA A 188 14.05 16.78 -12.81
N ARG A 189 14.89 15.85 -13.25
CA ARG A 189 16.28 15.68 -12.80
C ARG A 189 17.26 16.49 -13.63
N GLY A 190 16.82 17.13 -14.72
CA GLY A 190 17.65 17.91 -15.63
C GLY A 190 18.53 17.07 -16.57
N GLY A 191 18.22 15.79 -16.74
CA GLY A 191 18.95 14.85 -17.58
C GLY A 191 18.55 13.40 -17.31
N HIS A 192 19.03 12.50 -18.17
CA HIS A 192 18.89 11.06 -17.99
C HIS A 192 20.05 10.51 -17.18
N PHE A 193 19.77 9.94 -16.01
CA PHE A 193 20.77 9.41 -15.08
C PHE A 193 20.35 8.04 -14.56
N THR A 194 21.00 6.98 -15.04
CA THR A 194 20.70 5.60 -14.64
C THR A 194 21.23 5.21 -13.26
N GLU A 195 22.15 6.01 -12.73
CA GLU A 195 22.75 5.91 -11.40
C GLU A 195 22.69 7.30 -10.73
N ILE A 196 22.94 7.38 -9.42
CA ILE A 196 23.02 8.64 -8.68
C ILE A 196 24.23 9.46 -9.15
N PRO A 197 24.05 10.66 -9.75
CA PRO A 197 25.17 11.48 -10.18
C PRO A 197 25.85 12.14 -8.98
N SER A 198 27.10 12.59 -9.16
CA SER A 198 27.81 13.38 -8.13
C SER A 198 27.13 14.72 -7.80
N GLY A 199 26.24 15.18 -8.66
CA GLY A 199 25.37 16.32 -8.43
C GLY A 199 24.35 16.49 -9.55
N TYR A 200 23.15 16.90 -9.18
CA TYR A 200 22.10 17.27 -10.13
C TYR A 200 22.24 18.73 -10.56
N PRO A 201 21.76 19.11 -11.77
CA PRO A 201 21.64 20.50 -12.17
C PRO A 201 20.83 21.32 -11.15
N ALA A 202 21.20 22.58 -10.92
CA ALA A 202 20.48 23.45 -9.98
C ALA A 202 19.00 23.66 -10.31
N SER A 203 18.63 23.49 -11.59
CA SER A 203 17.26 23.55 -12.10
C SER A 203 16.43 22.30 -11.80
N ALA A 204 17.03 21.21 -11.31
CA ALA A 204 16.32 19.99 -10.96
C ALA A 204 15.36 20.24 -9.79
N TRP A 205 14.18 19.64 -9.85
CA TRP A 205 13.19 19.65 -8.75
C TRP A 205 12.91 18.27 -8.16
N TYR A 206 13.48 17.24 -8.80
CA TYR A 206 13.59 15.90 -8.26
C TYR A 206 15.07 15.50 -8.25
N THR A 207 15.56 15.11 -7.08
CA THR A 207 16.91 14.65 -6.80
C THR A 207 16.82 13.50 -5.81
N TYR A 208 17.84 12.66 -5.77
CA TYR A 208 17.86 11.47 -4.93
C TYR A 208 19.31 11.13 -4.58
N ASP A 209 19.58 10.67 -3.36
CA ASP A 209 20.93 10.43 -2.86
C ASP A 209 21.21 8.99 -2.40
N ASP A 210 20.18 8.13 -2.34
CA ASP A 210 20.37 6.71 -2.06
C ASP A 210 21.04 6.00 -3.25
N THR A 211 22.31 5.64 -3.03
CA THR A 211 23.17 4.98 -4.02
C THR A 211 22.80 3.52 -4.31
N THR A 212 21.88 2.93 -3.55
CA THR A 212 21.33 1.60 -3.80
C THR A 212 20.16 1.61 -4.79
N CYS A 213 19.58 2.78 -5.05
CA CYS A 213 18.44 2.96 -5.93
C CYS A 213 18.89 3.16 -7.39
N ASP A 214 18.40 2.29 -8.27
CA ASP A 214 18.63 2.38 -9.71
C ASP A 214 17.58 3.26 -10.42
N TYR A 215 17.68 3.37 -11.74
CA TYR A 215 16.72 4.14 -12.55
C TYR A 215 15.26 3.77 -12.32
N ASN A 216 14.97 2.48 -12.16
CA ASN A 216 13.61 2.00 -12.03
C ASN A 216 13.05 2.38 -10.65
N CYS A 217 13.87 2.22 -9.60
CA CYS A 217 13.56 2.68 -8.27
C CYS A 217 13.27 4.19 -8.25
N MET A 218 14.11 5.02 -8.87
CA MET A 218 13.87 6.46 -8.97
C MET A 218 12.58 6.82 -9.72
N ALA A 219 12.14 5.99 -10.69
CA ALA A 219 10.87 6.21 -11.37
C ALA A 219 9.66 5.97 -10.46
N ILE A 220 9.74 4.97 -9.57
CA ILE A 220 8.73 4.68 -8.54
C ILE A 220 8.66 5.80 -7.50
N GLU A 221 9.80 6.27 -7.03
CA GLU A 221 9.91 7.43 -6.15
C GLU A 221 9.29 8.69 -6.78
N TYR A 222 9.58 8.94 -8.05
CA TYR A 222 9.09 10.12 -8.76
C TYR A 222 7.55 10.14 -8.89
N ILE A 223 6.92 9.00 -9.22
CA ILE A 223 5.45 8.91 -9.24
C ILE A 223 4.85 9.06 -7.84
N TYR A 224 5.50 8.53 -6.80
CA TYR A 224 5.12 8.76 -5.40
C TYR A 224 5.15 10.25 -5.04
N TRP A 225 6.28 10.92 -5.28
CA TRP A 225 6.44 12.34 -4.96
C TRP A 225 5.39 13.20 -5.67
N GLY A 226 5.14 12.92 -6.94
CA GLY A 226 4.10 13.58 -7.73
C GLY A 226 2.70 13.38 -7.15
N MET A 227 2.30 12.12 -6.96
CA MET A 227 0.94 11.79 -6.53
C MET A 227 0.65 12.27 -5.11
N SER A 228 1.54 12.00 -4.17
CA SER A 228 1.39 12.44 -2.77
C SER A 228 1.32 13.97 -2.64
N SER A 229 2.04 14.70 -3.49
CA SER A 229 1.95 16.18 -3.57
C SER A 229 0.63 16.67 -4.18
N ILE A 230 0.12 15.99 -5.22
CA ILE A 230 -1.18 16.29 -5.85
C ILE A 230 -2.33 16.05 -4.87
N LEU A 231 -2.27 14.97 -4.08
CA LEU A 231 -3.25 14.62 -3.06
C LEU A 231 -3.12 15.46 -1.78
N GLY A 232 -2.00 16.18 -1.62
CA GLY A 232 -1.78 17.13 -0.52
C GLY A 232 -1.09 16.56 0.71
N ALA A 233 -0.58 15.31 0.64
CA ALA A 233 0.16 14.69 1.74
C ALA A 233 1.44 15.47 2.09
N GLN A 234 2.11 16.03 1.07
CA GLN A 234 3.39 16.72 1.24
C GLN A 234 3.26 18.20 1.65
N ALA A 235 2.04 18.74 1.76
CA ALA A 235 1.80 20.18 1.88
C ALA A 235 2.44 20.85 3.11
N LYS A 236 2.77 20.07 4.14
CA LYS A 236 3.41 20.52 5.40
C LYS A 236 4.87 20.07 5.56
N ARG A 237 5.43 19.36 4.58
CA ARG A 237 6.73 18.69 4.68
C ARG A 237 7.86 19.41 3.95
N ALA A 238 7.67 20.66 3.54
CA ALA A 238 8.67 21.42 2.79
C ALA A 238 10.04 21.50 3.51
N GLY A 239 10.06 21.54 4.84
CA GLY A 239 11.31 21.55 5.62
C GLY A 239 12.03 20.21 5.68
N GLU A 240 11.37 19.11 5.29
CA GLU A 240 11.88 17.74 5.36
C GLU A 240 12.32 17.23 3.99
N ILE A 241 11.51 17.46 2.95
CA ILE A 241 11.66 16.74 1.68
C ILE A 241 12.36 17.56 0.58
N THR A 242 12.62 18.86 0.77
CA THR A 242 13.08 19.74 -0.31
C THR A 242 14.49 19.46 -0.82
N ALA A 243 15.28 18.67 -0.09
CA ALA A 243 16.55 18.15 -0.58
C ALA A 243 16.38 17.15 -1.73
N GLU A 244 15.23 16.46 -1.81
CA GLU A 244 14.90 15.47 -2.83
C GLU A 244 13.77 15.95 -3.75
N TRP A 245 12.70 16.52 -3.20
CA TRP A 245 11.51 16.94 -3.94
C TRP A 245 11.07 18.36 -3.60
N LYS A 246 11.06 19.24 -4.62
CA LYS A 246 10.73 20.67 -4.44
C LYS A 246 9.25 20.99 -4.60
N LEU A 247 8.43 20.09 -5.14
CA LEU A 247 7.05 20.38 -5.57
C LEU A 247 5.99 19.85 -4.61
N TYR A 248 6.07 20.22 -3.34
CA TYR A 248 5.30 19.65 -2.23
C TYR A 248 3.81 20.05 -2.18
N LYS A 249 3.29 20.78 -3.18
CA LYS A 249 1.87 21.11 -3.34
C LYS A 249 1.39 20.79 -4.74
N LYS A 250 0.10 20.44 -4.87
CA LYS A 250 -0.59 20.27 -6.16
C LYS A 250 -0.31 21.38 -7.18
N THR A 251 -0.34 22.64 -6.74
CA THR A 251 -0.10 23.80 -7.61
C THR A 251 1.34 23.91 -8.09
N ASP A 252 2.29 23.37 -7.32
CA ASP A 252 3.71 23.40 -7.67
C ASP A 252 3.99 22.34 -8.74
N VAL A 253 3.43 21.14 -8.57
CA VAL A 253 3.44 20.07 -9.60
C VAL A 253 2.80 20.57 -10.90
N GLN A 254 1.60 21.15 -10.82
CA GLN A 254 0.89 21.66 -12.00
C GLN A 254 1.69 22.70 -12.80
N LYS A 255 2.44 23.57 -12.12
CA LYS A 255 3.19 24.67 -12.76
C LYS A 255 4.55 24.25 -13.27
N GLN A 256 5.31 23.52 -12.45
CA GLN A 256 6.70 23.19 -12.74
C GLN A 256 6.83 21.89 -13.54
N ASP A 257 5.94 20.93 -13.29
CA ASP A 257 5.94 19.61 -13.92
C ASP A 257 4.56 19.28 -14.54
N PRO A 258 4.12 20.05 -15.55
CA PRO A 258 2.82 19.85 -16.17
C PRO A 258 2.69 18.46 -16.83
N THR A 259 3.81 17.87 -17.27
CA THR A 259 3.80 16.53 -17.87
C THR A 259 3.43 15.46 -16.84
N LEU A 260 4.05 15.49 -15.65
CA LEU A 260 3.65 14.61 -14.55
C LEU A 260 2.22 14.91 -14.09
N PHE A 261 1.88 16.19 -13.92
CA PHE A 261 0.55 16.59 -13.47
C PHE A 261 -0.55 16.06 -14.39
N ASP A 262 -0.42 16.24 -15.71
CA ASP A 262 -1.41 15.77 -16.69
C ASP A 262 -1.47 14.23 -16.73
N LEU A 263 -0.32 13.57 -16.61
CA LEU A 263 -0.23 12.11 -16.55
C LEU A 263 -0.97 11.53 -15.33
N LEU A 264 -0.89 12.22 -14.19
CA LEU A 264 -1.43 11.79 -12.90
C LEU A 264 -2.85 12.29 -12.61
N THR A 265 -3.37 13.24 -13.39
CA THR A 265 -4.73 13.79 -13.21
C THR A 265 -5.68 13.49 -14.35
N THR A 266 -5.21 12.86 -15.42
CA THR A 266 -6.06 12.37 -16.50
C THR A 266 -7.05 11.31 -16.00
N GLU A 267 -8.29 11.39 -16.49
CA GLU A 267 -9.33 10.39 -16.19
C GLU A 267 -9.00 9.01 -16.81
N LYS A 268 -8.05 8.93 -17.76
CA LYS A 268 -7.71 7.70 -18.48
C LYS A 268 -7.25 6.57 -17.56
N TYR A 269 -6.47 6.90 -16.53
CA TYR A 269 -5.83 5.91 -15.65
C TYR A 269 -6.49 5.79 -14.29
N VAL A 270 -7.54 6.57 -14.02
CA VAL A 270 -8.33 6.49 -12.79
C VAL A 270 -7.45 6.57 -11.52
N PHE A 271 -6.49 7.49 -11.50
CA PHE A 271 -5.68 7.75 -10.32
C PHE A 271 -6.54 8.24 -9.15
N PRO A 272 -6.12 7.97 -7.90
CA PRO A 272 -6.76 8.52 -6.71
C PRO A 272 -6.93 10.05 -6.80
N LYS A 273 -8.06 10.55 -6.32
CA LYS A 273 -8.37 11.98 -6.22
C LYS A 273 -8.45 12.48 -4.77
N LYS A 274 -8.52 11.55 -3.82
CA LYS A 274 -8.52 11.78 -2.38
C LYS A 274 -7.31 11.08 -1.77
N LEU A 275 -6.67 11.74 -0.82
CA LEU A 275 -5.64 11.12 0.01
C LEU A 275 -6.28 10.05 0.90
N PRO A 276 -5.73 8.82 0.98
CA PRO A 276 -6.14 7.85 1.99
C PRO A 276 -5.99 8.41 3.40
N ASP A 277 -6.98 8.14 4.26
CA ASP A 277 -7.02 8.59 5.66
C ASP A 277 -6.90 7.41 6.67
N GLY A 278 -6.76 6.17 6.19
CA GLY A 278 -6.69 4.97 7.00
C GLY A 278 -8.05 4.44 7.49
N ASN A 279 -9.16 4.99 7.01
CA ASN A 279 -10.51 4.60 7.41
C ASN A 279 -11.40 4.32 6.19
N TYR A 280 -11.24 3.14 5.60
CA TYR A 280 -11.99 2.72 4.42
C TYR A 280 -13.45 2.36 4.76
N ARG A 281 -14.40 2.86 3.96
CA ARG A 281 -15.85 2.74 4.24
C ARG A 281 -16.63 1.91 3.22
N GLY A 282 -15.98 1.36 2.20
CA GLY A 282 -16.66 0.73 1.06
C GLY A 282 -17.25 -0.64 1.34
N PHE A 283 -16.73 -1.35 2.34
CA PHE A 283 -17.42 -2.51 2.88
C PHE A 283 -18.57 -2.01 3.76
N ILE A 284 -19.75 -1.78 3.22
CA ILE A 284 -20.93 -1.55 4.07
C ILE A 284 -21.62 -2.90 4.25
N HIS A 285 -21.75 -3.35 5.50
CA HIS A 285 -22.67 -4.43 5.85
C HIS A 285 -24.06 -4.02 5.36
N LYS A 286 -24.58 -4.69 4.33
CA LYS A 286 -26.01 -4.56 4.01
C LYS A 286 -26.76 -5.06 5.24
N LYS A 287 -27.41 -4.15 5.95
CA LYS A 287 -28.49 -4.51 6.87
C LYS A 287 -29.58 -5.28 6.13
#